data_AF-A0A957UD98-F1
#
_entry.id   AF-A0A957UD98-F1
#
_cell.length_a   1.000
_cell.length_b   1.000
_cell.length_c   1.000
_cell.angle_alpha   90.00
_cell.angle_beta   90.00
_cell.angle_gamma   90.00
#
_symmetry.space_group_name_H-M   'P 1'
#
loop_
_entity.id
_entity.type
_entity.pdbx_description
1 polymer ?
#
loop_
_entity_poly.entity_id
_entity_poly.type
_entity_poly.pdbx_seq_one_letter_code
_entity_poly.pdbx_strand_id
1 'polypeptide(L)'
;MLVLLTGLPGSGKSHLARALASALHADVLDRDAVRDAIFPARDLDYSAEQNELASQVTYQVAEYILRRDPVRTLILDGRPFSKRIQVEKVVR
;
A
#
# COMPACT_ATOMS: atom_id res chain seq x y z
N MET A 1 -7.41 11.69 -3.22
CA MET A 1 -7.83 10.51 -4.03
C MET A 1 -6.98 9.30 -3.65
N LEU A 2 -7.58 8.10 -3.56
CA LEU A 2 -6.84 6.87 -3.26
C LEU A 2 -6.97 5.86 -4.40
N VAL A 3 -5.83 5.40 -4.93
CA VAL A 3 -5.75 4.46 -6.05
C VAL A 3 -5.21 3.14 -5.51
N LEU A 4 -5.97 2.06 -5.71
CA LEU A 4 -5.55 0.72 -5.35
C LEU A 4 -5.13 -0.05 -6.59
N LEU A 5 -3.90 -0.57 -6.61
CA LEU A 5 -3.46 -1.48 -7.65
C LEU A 5 -3.63 -2.93 -7.19
N THR A 6 -4.43 -3.69 -7.93
CA THR A 6 -4.74 -5.09 -7.62
C THR A 6 -4.16 -5.99 -8.71
N GLY A 7 -3.84 -7.24 -8.37
CA GLY A 7 -3.21 -8.18 -9.31
C GLY A 7 -2.18 -9.11 -8.67
N LEU A 8 -1.92 -10.24 -9.33
CA LEU A 8 -1.04 -11.30 -8.84
C LEU A 8 0.42 -10.82 -8.65
N PRO A 9 1.20 -11.43 -7.74
CA PRO A 9 2.64 -11.19 -7.66
C PRO A 9 3.31 -11.34 -9.04
N GLY A 10 4.23 -10.45 -9.38
CA GLY A 10 4.90 -10.45 -10.70
C GLY A 10 4.12 -9.83 -11.86
N SER A 11 2.86 -9.40 -11.67
CA SER A 11 2.02 -8.81 -12.74
C SER A 11 2.40 -7.37 -13.14
N GLY A 12 3.55 -6.85 -12.69
CA GLY A 12 4.01 -5.50 -13.03
C GLY A 12 3.35 -4.34 -12.30
N LYS A 13 2.55 -4.57 -11.24
CA LYS A 13 1.87 -3.51 -10.47
C LYS A 13 2.80 -2.39 -10.02
N SER A 14 3.96 -2.71 -9.45
CA SER A 14 4.94 -1.71 -9.02
C SER A 14 5.53 -0.90 -10.15
N HIS A 15 5.62 -1.47 -11.36
CA HIS A 15 6.02 -0.71 -12.55
C HIS A 15 4.92 0.27 -12.95
N LEU A 16 3.66 -0.20 -12.98
CA LEU A 16 2.49 0.64 -13.26
C LEU A 16 2.31 1.74 -12.20
N ALA A 17 2.51 1.44 -10.92
CA ALA A 17 2.43 2.38 -9.81
C ALA A 17 3.35 3.58 -10.02
N ARG A 18 4.60 3.32 -10.38
CA ARG A 18 5.60 4.36 -10.63
C ARG A 18 5.26 5.21 -11.86
N ALA A 19 4.79 4.58 -12.94
CA ALA A 19 4.34 5.29 -14.13
C ALA A 19 3.13 6.19 -13.83
N LEU A 20 2.13 5.66 -13.11
CA LEU A 20 0.95 6.41 -12.69
C LEU A 20 1.28 7.52 -11.70
N ALA A 21 2.21 7.29 -10.78
CA ALA A 21 2.66 8.30 -9.82
C ALA A 21 3.18 9.55 -10.53
N SER A 22 4.01 9.37 -11.56
CA SER A 22 4.50 10.47 -12.37
C SER A 22 3.40 11.20 -13.13
N ALA A 23 2.43 10.46 -13.69
CA ALA A 23 1.35 11.04 -14.49
C ALA A 23 0.28 11.75 -13.64
N LEU A 24 0.05 11.29 -12.42
CA LEU A 24 -1.00 11.77 -11.52
C LEU A 24 -0.47 12.71 -10.42
N HIS A 25 0.84 12.99 -10.40
CA HIS A 25 1.51 13.65 -9.28
C HIS A 25 1.16 13.00 -7.93
N ALA A 26 1.16 11.68 -7.93
CA ALA A 26 0.75 10.86 -6.79
C ALA A 26 1.95 10.27 -6.06
N ASP A 27 1.78 10.01 -4.76
CA ASP A 27 2.78 9.30 -3.97
C ASP A 27 2.43 7.82 -3.89
N VAL A 28 3.45 6.96 -3.92
CA VAL A 28 3.28 5.51 -3.80
C VAL A 28 3.56 5.08 -2.37
N LEU A 29 2.59 4.44 -1.74
CA LEU A 29 2.77 3.74 -0.47
C LEU A 29 2.91 2.24 -0.77
N ASP A 30 4.15 1.76 -0.70
CA ASP A 30 4.50 0.36 -0.93
C ASP A 30 4.46 -0.40 0.41
N ARG A 31 3.50 -1.32 0.54
CA ARG A 31 3.32 -2.15 1.72
C ARG A 31 4.55 -3.02 2.01
N ASP A 32 5.19 -3.57 0.99
CA ASP A 32 6.36 -4.43 1.19
C ASP A 32 7.55 -3.60 1.70
N ALA A 33 7.75 -2.40 1.16
CA ALA A 33 8.74 -1.45 1.69
C ALA A 33 8.41 -1.03 3.13
N VAL A 34 7.13 -0.81 3.47
CA VAL A 34 6.71 -0.53 4.85
C VAL A 34 7.03 -1.70 5.77
N ARG A 35 6.73 -2.95 5.39
CA ARG A 35 7.07 -4.14 6.18
C ARG A 35 8.56 -4.18 6.47
N ASP A 36 9.37 -4.05 5.43
CA ASP A 36 10.83 -4.16 5.54
C ASP A 36 11.43 -3.00 6.37
N ALA A 37 10.72 -1.88 6.50
CA ALA A 37 11.13 -0.73 7.32
C ALA A 37 10.69 -0.79 8.79
N ILE A 38 9.53 -1.40 9.10
CA ILE A 38 8.98 -1.42 10.47
C ILE A 38 9.49 -2.59 11.32
N PHE A 39 9.98 -3.66 10.71
CA PHE A 39 10.53 -4.81 11.42
C PHE A 39 12.06 -4.79 11.44
N PRO A 40 12.71 -5.03 12.59
CA PRO A 40 14.14 -5.31 12.61
C PRO A 40 14.46 -6.55 11.76
N ALA A 41 15.63 -6.56 11.11
CA ALA A 41 16.03 -7.66 10.23
C ALA A 41 16.05 -9.05 10.91
N ARG A 42 16.22 -9.10 12.24
CA ARG A 42 16.18 -10.34 13.01
C ARG A 42 14.78 -10.93 13.18
N ASP A 43 13.77 -10.07 13.14
CA ASP A 43 12.38 -10.44 13.38
C ASP A 43 11.59 -10.54 12.07
N LEU A 44 12.14 -10.09 10.94
CA LEU A 44 11.48 -10.12 9.63
C LEU A 44 11.34 -11.56 9.12
N ASP A 45 10.10 -12.07 9.10
CA ASP A 45 9.78 -13.46 8.74
C ASP A 45 8.82 -13.58 7.55
N TYR A 46 8.37 -12.44 7.00
CA TYR A 46 7.46 -12.36 5.85
C TYR A 46 6.12 -13.10 6.05
N SER A 47 5.75 -13.38 7.30
CA SER A 47 4.53 -14.10 7.64
C SER A 47 3.28 -13.32 7.25
N ALA A 48 2.15 -14.03 7.18
CA ALA A 48 0.85 -13.40 6.95
C ALA A 48 0.51 -12.34 8.01
N GLU A 49 0.99 -12.52 9.23
CA GLU A 49 0.80 -11.60 10.35
C GLU A 49 1.59 -10.30 10.14
N GLN A 50 2.88 -10.37 9.83
CA GLN A 50 3.69 -9.20 9.49
C GLN A 50 3.15 -8.44 8.29
N ASN A 51 2.66 -9.18 7.29
CA ASN A 51 2.02 -8.64 6.11
C ASN A 51 0.73 -7.87 6.44
N GLU A 52 -0.06 -8.32 7.41
CA GLU A 52 -1.25 -7.61 7.88
C GLU A 52 -0.87 -6.37 8.69
N LEU A 53 0.14 -6.44 9.57
CA LEU A 53 0.61 -5.27 10.33
C LEU A 53 1.12 -4.16 9.40
N ALA A 54 1.96 -4.52 8.42
CA ALA A 54 2.43 -3.56 7.42
C ALA A 54 1.27 -2.94 6.61
N SER A 55 0.21 -3.71 6.33
CA SER A 55 -0.99 -3.18 5.68
C SER A 55 -1.70 -2.15 6.56
N GLN A 56 -1.87 -2.44 7.85
CA GLN A 56 -2.50 -1.53 8.82
C GLN A 56 -1.72 -0.22 8.94
N VAL A 57 -0.40 -0.29 9.08
CA VAL A 57 0.47 0.90 9.11
C VAL A 57 0.33 1.71 7.82
N THR A 58 0.35 1.04 6.66
CA THR A 58 0.18 1.70 5.36
C THR A 58 -1.15 2.46 5.28
N TYR A 59 -2.24 1.87 5.77
CA TYR A 59 -3.56 2.52 5.78
C TYR A 59 -3.62 3.70 6.75
N GLN A 60 -3.04 3.57 7.95
CA GLN A 60 -2.97 4.67 8.92
C GLN A 60 -2.17 5.85 8.38
N VAL A 61 -1.07 5.58 7.66
CA VAL A 61 -0.28 6.62 6.99
C VAL A 61 -1.07 7.28 5.87
N ALA A 62 -1.77 6.51 5.05
CA ALA A 62 -2.62 7.04 3.99
C ALA A 62 -3.74 7.95 4.55
N GLU A 63 -4.43 7.50 5.59
CA GLU A 63 -5.45 8.28 6.30
C GLU A 63 -4.87 9.58 6.86
N TYR A 64 -3.72 9.50 7.53
CA TYR A 64 -3.04 10.67 8.08
C TYR A 64 -2.73 11.71 7.00
N ILE A 65 -2.16 11.28 5.86
CA ILE A 65 -1.81 12.18 4.76
C ILE A 65 -3.07 12.82 4.17
N LEU A 66 -4.09 12.03 3.84
CA LEU A 66 -5.32 12.51 3.22
C LEU A 66 -6.16 13.39 4.15
N ARG A 67 -6.10 13.18 5.46
CA ARG A 67 -6.75 14.07 6.44
C ARG A 67 -6.12 15.46 6.47
N ARG A 68 -4.81 15.57 6.24
CA ARG A 68 -4.09 16.86 6.24
C ARG A 68 -4.15 17.54 4.88
N ASP A 69 -4.16 16.76 3.83
CA ASP A 69 -4.23 17.25 2.46
C ASP A 69 -5.14 16.34 1.60
N PRO A 70 -6.45 16.63 1.56
CA PRO A 70 -7.43 15.81 0.84
C PRO A 70 -7.23 15.80 -0.68
N VAL A 71 -6.51 16.78 -1.24
CA VAL A 71 -6.28 16.87 -2.69
C VAL A 71 -5.13 15.97 -3.16
N ARG A 72 -4.30 15.45 -2.26
CA ARG A 72 -3.25 14.50 -2.63
C ARG A 72 -3.82 13.23 -3.23
N THR A 73 -3.07 12.69 -4.17
CA THR A 73 -3.33 11.36 -4.73
C THR A 73 -2.33 10.38 -4.15
N LEU A 74 -2.83 9.29 -3.58
CA LEU A 74 -2.01 8.21 -3.05
C LEU A 74 -2.28 6.93 -3.82
N ILE A 75 -1.22 6.20 -4.16
CA ILE A 75 -1.28 4.87 -4.78
C ILE A 75 -0.84 3.84 -3.74
N LEU A 76 -1.70 2.88 -3.42
CA LEU A 76 -1.33 1.75 -2.57
C LEU A 76 -0.84 0.59 -3.44
N ASP A 77 0.41 0.18 -3.22
CA ASP A 77 1.05 -0.96 -3.90
C ASP A 77 1.50 -2.03 -2.88
N GLY A 78 1.62 -3.27 -3.32
CA GLY A 78 2.13 -4.37 -2.49
C GLY A 78 1.07 -5.29 -1.89
N ARG A 79 -0.21 -5.21 -2.28
CA ARG A 79 -1.21 -6.25 -1.93
C ARG A 79 -1.99 -6.69 -3.16
N PRO A 80 -2.25 -8.00 -3.35
CA PRO A 80 -3.05 -8.45 -4.50
C PRO A 80 -4.52 -8.02 -4.42
N PHE A 81 -5.00 -7.57 -3.25
CA PHE A 81 -6.42 -7.27 -2.96
C PHE A 81 -7.37 -8.37 -3.47
N SER A 82 -6.91 -9.62 -3.40
CA SER A 82 -7.61 -10.79 -3.96
C SER A 82 -8.80 -11.24 -3.12
N LYS A 83 -8.99 -10.67 -1.92
CA LYS A 83 -10.12 -10.97 -1.03
C LYS A 83 -10.97 -9.73 -0.80
N ARG A 84 -12.30 -9.88 -0.87
CA ARG A 84 -13.30 -8.80 -0.69
C ARG A 84 -13.09 -8.00 0.61
N ILE A 85 -12.74 -8.71 1.70
CA ILE A 85 -12.45 -8.11 3.02
C ILE A 85 -11.27 -7.12 3.01
N GLN A 86 -10.36 -7.23 2.04
CA GLN A 86 -9.21 -6.33 1.90
C GLN A 86 -9.60 -5.01 1.25
N VAL A 87 -10.62 -5.03 0.38
CA VAL A 87 -11.19 -3.83 -0.24
C VAL A 87 -12.07 -3.09 0.78
N GLU A 88 -12.87 -3.82 1.56
CA GLU A 88 -13.75 -3.24 2.59
C GLU A 88 -13.00 -2.44 3.66
N LYS A 89 -11.75 -2.82 3.98
CA LYS A 89 -10.89 -2.07 4.92
C LYS A 89 -10.41 -0.71 4.40
N VAL A 90 -10.47 -0.47 3.08
CA VAL A 90 -9.95 0.76 2.44
C VAL A 90 -11.07 1.69 1.98
N VAL A 91 -12.31 1.18 1.88
CA VAL A 91 -13.50 1.95 1.44
C VAL A 91 -14.24 2.62 2.61
N ARG A 92 -13.86 2.32 3.86
CA ARG A 92 -14.37 3.00 5.06
C ARG A 92 -13.71 4.36 5.26
#